data_AF-A0A920I2V7-F1
#
_entry.id   AF-A0A920I2V7-F1
#
_cell.length_a   1.000
_cell.length_b   1.000
_cell.length_c   1.000
_cell.angle_alpha   90.00
_cell.angle_beta   90.00
_cell.angle_gamma   90.00
#
_symmetry.space_group_name_H-M   'P 1'
#
loop_
_entity.id
_entity.type
_entity.pdbx_description
1 polymer ?
#
loop_
_entity_poly.entity_id
_entity_poly.type
_entity_poly.pdbx_seq_one_letter_code
_entity_poly.pdbx_strand_id
1 'polypeptide(L)'
;MAERPNGDFAHTILRQFFFAAYMNPFWRAMTGSVDRQLAAHAGKAVKETAYHIRHSGEWVIRLGDGTEESAYRMATALDDLAPYIGEMFETDETASRLIMAGVLPDPAPVRAAFEDTVAQTFAMATMPPFEVQLDQRWQEWPPYRGLGHLLAEMQQMQRAYPGLKW
;
A
#
# COMPACT_ATOMS: atom_id res chain seq x y z
N MET A 1 -0.36 -6.60 2.51
CA MET A 1 -0.01 -5.28 3.12
C MET A 1 -1.12 -4.61 3.96
N ALA A 2 -2.32 -4.35 3.44
CA ALA A 2 -3.32 -3.48 4.11
C ALA A 2 -3.98 -4.06 5.37
N GLU A 3 -3.94 -5.39 5.55
CA GLU A 3 -4.53 -6.09 6.68
C GLU A 3 -3.64 -6.17 7.93
N ARG A 4 -2.39 -5.70 7.84
CA ARG A 4 -1.45 -5.76 8.97
C ARG A 4 -2.03 -5.03 10.20
N PRO A 5 -1.67 -5.43 11.43
CA PRO A 5 -2.08 -4.68 12.62
C PRO A 5 -1.57 -3.25 12.56
N ASN A 6 -2.25 -2.32 13.22
CA ASN A 6 -1.78 -0.93 13.29
C ASN A 6 -0.40 -0.81 13.96
N GLY A 7 -0.13 -1.61 15.00
CA GLY A 7 1.10 -1.49 15.77
C GLY A 7 1.18 -0.14 16.47
N ASP A 8 2.39 0.44 16.53
CA ASP A 8 2.57 1.81 16.97
C ASP A 8 2.38 2.82 15.83
N PHE A 9 2.58 4.11 16.12
CA PHE A 9 2.35 5.17 15.15
C PHE A 9 3.32 5.09 13.95
N ALA A 10 4.59 4.72 14.17
CA ALA A 10 5.58 4.56 13.10
C ALA A 10 5.15 3.44 12.14
N HIS A 11 4.72 2.30 12.69
CA HIS A 11 4.21 1.17 11.91
C HIS A 11 2.98 1.55 11.07
N THR A 12 1.99 2.21 11.68
CA THR A 12 0.78 2.66 10.96
C THR A 12 1.12 3.67 9.86
N ILE A 13 1.94 4.67 10.15
CA ILE A 13 2.30 5.72 9.19
C ILE A 13 3.11 5.16 8.04
N LEU A 14 4.10 4.31 8.31
CA LEU A 14 4.93 3.74 7.26
C LEU A 14 4.10 2.82 6.34
N ARG A 15 3.21 2.02 6.93
CA ARG A 15 2.25 1.21 6.15
C ARG A 15 1.37 2.07 5.26
N GLN A 16 0.85 3.17 5.79
CA GLN A 16 0.03 4.11 5.04
C GLN A 16 0.82 4.79 3.91
N PHE A 17 2.07 5.16 4.18
CA PHE A 17 2.96 5.77 3.19
C PHE A 17 3.23 4.82 2.03
N PHE A 18 3.65 3.58 2.30
CA PHE A 18 3.87 2.58 1.25
C PHE A 18 2.61 2.33 0.42
N PHE A 19 1.46 2.15 1.08
CA PHE A 19 0.21 1.94 0.38
C PHE A 19 -0.16 3.16 -0.50
N ALA A 20 -0.04 4.37 0.02
CA ALA A 20 -0.34 5.58 -0.75
C ALA A 20 0.62 5.80 -1.92
N ALA A 21 1.92 5.54 -1.71
CA ALA A 21 2.97 5.62 -2.73
C ALA A 21 2.74 4.62 -3.86
N TYR A 22 2.14 3.45 -3.58
CA TYR A 22 1.73 2.49 -4.60
C TYR A 22 0.44 2.93 -5.30
N MET A 23 -0.59 3.28 -4.52
CA MET A 23 -1.92 3.55 -5.06
C MET A 23 -1.96 4.82 -5.94
N ASN A 24 -1.10 5.81 -5.70
CA ASN A 24 -1.10 7.02 -6.53
C ASN A 24 -0.70 6.77 -7.99
N PRO A 25 0.48 6.19 -8.30
CA PRO A 25 0.82 5.83 -9.67
C PRO A 25 -0.13 4.79 -10.27
N PHE A 26 -0.62 3.83 -9.47
CA PHE A 26 -1.65 2.89 -9.92
C PHE A 26 -2.91 3.62 -10.39
N TRP A 27 -3.48 4.52 -9.58
CA TRP A 27 -4.67 5.28 -9.97
C TRP A 27 -4.43 6.23 -11.12
N ARG A 28 -3.24 6.84 -11.22
CA ARG A 28 -2.89 7.66 -12.39
C ARG A 28 -2.92 6.83 -13.66
N ALA A 29 -2.32 5.65 -13.65
CA ALA A 29 -2.32 4.74 -14.79
C ALA A 29 -3.73 4.24 -15.12
N MET A 30 -4.53 3.90 -14.11
CA MET A 30 -5.94 3.49 -14.27
C MET A 30 -6.83 4.53 -14.96
N THR A 31 -6.48 5.82 -14.93
CA THR A 31 -7.23 6.84 -15.69
C THR A 31 -7.19 6.62 -17.20
N GLY A 32 -6.21 5.86 -17.70
CA GLY A 32 -6.09 5.44 -19.10
C GLY A 32 -6.76 4.11 -19.43
N SER A 33 -7.48 3.48 -18.49
CA SER A 33 -8.16 2.20 -18.71
C SER A 33 -9.19 2.27 -19.84
N VAL A 34 -9.32 1.18 -20.62
CA VAL A 34 -10.39 1.04 -21.62
C VAL A 34 -11.77 0.91 -20.97
N ASP A 35 -11.83 0.50 -19.69
CA ASP A 35 -13.05 0.50 -18.91
C ASP A 35 -13.34 1.91 -18.40
N ARG A 36 -14.41 2.52 -18.93
CA ARG A 36 -14.80 3.89 -18.62
C ARG A 36 -15.24 4.08 -17.17
N GLN A 37 -15.79 3.06 -16.51
CA GLN A 37 -16.19 3.17 -15.11
C GLN A 37 -14.96 3.17 -14.22
N LEU A 38 -14.02 2.25 -14.46
CA LEU A 38 -12.75 2.20 -13.72
C LEU A 38 -11.94 3.49 -13.91
N ALA A 39 -11.82 3.98 -15.15
CA ALA A 39 -11.13 5.24 -15.45
C ALA A 39 -11.77 6.44 -14.72
N ALA A 40 -13.11 6.50 -14.67
CA ALA A 40 -13.83 7.57 -13.98
C ALA A 40 -13.63 7.54 -12.45
N HIS A 41 -13.61 6.35 -11.84
CA HIS A 41 -13.31 6.20 -10.42
C HIS A 41 -11.86 6.59 -10.08
N ALA A 42 -10.92 6.18 -10.93
CA ALA A 42 -9.50 6.48 -10.77
C ALA A 42 -9.23 7.99 -10.70
N GLY A 43 -9.90 8.81 -11.53
CA GLY A 43 -9.73 10.27 -11.52
C GLY A 43 -10.01 10.95 -10.17
N LYS A 44 -10.92 10.38 -9.36
CA LYS A 44 -11.16 10.85 -7.98
C LYS A 44 -10.07 10.36 -7.03
N ALA A 45 -9.74 9.07 -7.11
CA ALA A 45 -8.77 8.41 -6.23
C ALA A 45 -7.34 8.99 -6.36
N VAL A 46 -6.95 9.51 -7.53
CA VAL A 46 -5.65 10.19 -7.71
C VAL A 46 -5.49 11.38 -6.76
N LYS A 47 -6.54 12.18 -6.56
CA LYS A 47 -6.48 13.37 -5.69
C LYS A 47 -6.36 13.00 -4.22
N GLU A 48 -7.12 12.00 -3.79
CA GLU A 48 -7.11 11.50 -2.41
C GLU A 48 -5.77 10.86 -2.07
N THR A 49 -5.24 10.01 -2.96
CA THR A 49 -3.94 9.36 -2.73
C THR A 49 -2.76 10.32 -2.74
N ALA A 50 -2.82 11.40 -3.54
CA ALA A 50 -1.80 12.45 -3.48
C ALA A 50 -1.77 13.14 -2.10
N TYR A 51 -2.94 13.37 -1.50
CA TYR A 51 -3.04 13.88 -0.13
C TYR A 51 -2.48 12.88 0.88
N HIS A 52 -2.79 11.58 0.73
CA HIS A 52 -2.28 10.53 1.61
C HIS A 52 -0.75 10.43 1.56
N ILE A 53 -0.13 10.47 0.36
CA ILE A 53 1.33 10.50 0.22
C ILE A 53 1.91 11.69 0.97
N ARG A 54 1.38 12.90 0.74
CA ARG A 54 1.89 14.10 1.40
C ARG A 54 1.80 13.99 2.92
N HIS A 55 0.64 13.61 3.45
CA HIS A 55 0.43 13.51 4.89
C HIS A 55 1.32 12.44 5.54
N SER A 56 1.36 11.24 4.96
CA SER A 56 2.14 10.13 5.52
C SER A 56 3.64 10.34 5.32
N GLY A 57 4.07 10.86 4.17
CA GLY A 57 5.47 11.21 3.89
C GLY A 57 6.02 12.29 4.83
N GLU A 58 5.24 13.33 5.13
CA GLU A 58 5.62 14.32 6.15
C GLU A 58 5.88 13.68 7.52
N TRP A 59 5.09 12.68 7.92
CA TRP A 59 5.31 11.95 9.17
C TRP A 59 6.48 10.98 9.11
N VAL A 60 6.68 10.28 7.98
CA VAL A 60 7.86 9.44 7.77
C VAL A 60 9.13 10.26 7.95
N ILE A 61 9.18 11.47 7.36
CA ILE A 61 10.32 12.38 7.52
C ILE A 61 10.51 12.81 8.97
N ARG A 62 9.44 13.27 9.64
CA ARG A 62 9.52 13.70 11.06
C ARG A 62 9.95 12.59 12.01
N LEU A 63 9.53 11.36 11.76
CA LEU A 63 9.86 10.22 12.62
C LEU A 63 11.26 9.67 12.33
N GLY A 64 11.64 9.61 11.05
CA GLY A 64 12.97 9.15 10.64
C GLY A 64 14.09 10.12 11.04
N ASP A 65 13.94 11.41 10.74
CA ASP A 65 14.90 12.48 11.10
C ASP A 65 14.55 13.13 12.46
N GLY A 66 13.97 12.33 13.35
CA GLY A 66 13.44 12.76 14.64
C GLY A 66 14.44 12.51 15.78
N THR A 67 13.99 11.74 16.78
CA THR A 67 14.85 11.27 17.87
C THR A 67 15.40 9.88 17.56
N GLU A 68 16.41 9.44 18.32
CA GLU A 68 16.92 8.05 18.23
C GLU A 68 15.79 7.02 18.40
N GLU A 69 14.87 7.27 19.33
CA GLU A 69 13.71 6.40 19.57
C GLU A 69 12.73 6.38 18.38
N SER A 70 12.42 7.54 17.77
CA SER A 70 11.51 7.56 16.62
C SER A 70 12.14 6.94 15.38
N ALA A 71 13.43 7.16 15.16
CA ALA A 71 14.21 6.54 14.09
C ALA A 71 14.28 5.02 14.27
N TYR A 72 14.52 4.52 15.49
CA TYR A 72 14.52 3.09 15.81
C TYR A 72 13.15 2.43 15.54
N ARG A 73 12.05 3.10 15.89
CA ARG A 73 10.69 2.61 15.59
C ARG A 73 10.40 2.58 14.09
N MET A 74 10.86 3.57 13.34
CA MET A 74 10.74 3.59 11.87
C MET A 74 11.54 2.47 11.21
N ALA A 75 12.76 2.19 11.68
CA ALA A 75 13.57 1.08 11.21
C ALA A 75 12.90 -0.27 11.51
N THR A 76 12.42 -0.47 12.73
CA THR A 76 11.66 -1.68 13.11
C THR A 76 10.40 -1.85 12.23
N ALA A 77 9.65 -0.76 12.00
CA ALA A 77 8.48 -0.79 11.13
C ALA A 77 8.84 -1.14 9.67
N LEU A 78 9.99 -0.67 9.18
CA LEU A 78 10.48 -0.99 7.85
C LEU A 78 10.78 -2.49 7.74
N ASP A 79 11.52 -3.06 8.68
CA ASP A 79 11.84 -4.49 8.71
C ASP A 79 10.58 -5.36 8.75
N ASP A 80 9.57 -4.95 9.51
CA ASP A 80 8.30 -5.67 9.63
C ASP A 80 7.43 -5.61 8.37
N LEU A 81 7.49 -4.50 7.61
CA LEU A 81 6.59 -4.23 6.49
C LEU A 81 7.19 -4.55 5.12
N ALA A 82 8.52 -4.44 4.99
CA ALA A 82 9.24 -4.67 3.73
C ALA A 82 8.88 -6.01 3.04
N PRO A 83 8.71 -7.14 3.76
CA PRO A 83 8.38 -8.41 3.12
C PRO A 83 7.04 -8.45 2.36
N TYR A 84 6.12 -7.51 2.65
CA TYR A 84 4.79 -7.49 2.05
C TYR A 84 4.66 -6.52 0.86
N ILE A 85 5.72 -5.80 0.51
CA ILE A 85 5.68 -4.78 -0.55
C ILE A 85 5.67 -5.42 -1.94
N GLY A 86 6.44 -6.50 -2.14
CA GLY A 86 6.56 -7.19 -3.42
C GLY A 86 5.22 -7.67 -3.99
N GLU A 87 4.34 -8.16 -3.11
CA GLU A 87 2.99 -8.65 -3.44
C GLU A 87 2.17 -7.63 -4.24
N MET A 88 2.36 -6.32 -4.01
CA MET A 88 1.60 -5.27 -4.70
C MET A 88 1.93 -5.17 -6.20
N PHE A 89 3.04 -5.77 -6.64
CA PHE A 89 3.51 -5.74 -8.03
C PHE A 89 3.45 -7.12 -8.70
N GLU A 90 2.98 -8.14 -7.99
CA GLU A 90 2.78 -9.47 -8.57
C GLU A 90 1.66 -9.44 -9.61
N THR A 91 1.82 -10.25 -10.66
CA THR A 91 0.83 -10.38 -11.73
C THR A 91 0.54 -11.86 -11.94
N ASP A 92 -0.72 -12.25 -11.74
CA ASP A 92 -1.20 -13.58 -12.08
C ASP A 92 -1.70 -13.66 -13.53
N GLU A 93 -2.18 -14.83 -13.94
CA GLU A 93 -2.70 -15.05 -15.30
C GLU A 93 -3.93 -14.17 -15.60
N THR A 94 -4.75 -13.86 -14.60
CA THR A 94 -5.94 -13.02 -14.80
C THR A 94 -5.56 -11.56 -14.97
N ALA A 95 -4.70 -11.04 -14.09
CA ALA A 95 -4.14 -9.70 -14.21
C ALA A 95 -3.41 -9.53 -15.54
N SER A 96 -2.61 -10.51 -15.96
CA SER A 96 -1.91 -10.49 -17.27
C SER A 96 -2.88 -10.30 -18.44
N ARG A 97 -4.00 -11.05 -18.46
CA ARG A 97 -5.02 -10.91 -19.50
C ARG A 97 -5.70 -9.54 -19.48
N LEU A 98 -5.97 -9.00 -18.29
CA LEU A 98 -6.58 -7.68 -18.14
C LEU A 98 -5.63 -6.54 -18.52
N ILE A 99 -4.32 -6.69 -18.27
CA ILE A 99 -3.29 -5.75 -18.73
C ILE A 99 -3.22 -5.76 -20.25
N MET A 100 -3.15 -6.93 -20.89
CA MET A 100 -3.17 -7.06 -22.35
C MET A 100 -4.44 -6.48 -22.98
N ALA A 101 -5.57 -6.56 -22.29
CA ALA A 101 -6.83 -5.97 -22.72
C ALA A 101 -6.93 -4.45 -22.46
N GLY A 102 -5.92 -3.83 -21.81
CA GLY A 102 -5.92 -2.41 -21.47
C GLY A 102 -6.86 -2.04 -20.31
N VAL A 103 -7.32 -3.02 -19.52
CA VAL A 103 -8.23 -2.80 -18.39
C VAL A 103 -7.45 -2.43 -17.12
N LEU A 104 -6.36 -3.16 -16.84
CA LEU A 104 -5.45 -2.89 -15.71
C LEU A 104 -4.12 -2.30 -16.22
N PRO A 105 -3.42 -1.49 -15.40
CA PRO A 105 -2.13 -0.95 -15.75
C PRO A 105 -1.04 -2.02 -15.65
N ASP A 106 0.00 -1.86 -16.45
CA ASP A 106 1.26 -2.58 -16.27
C ASP A 106 1.86 -2.22 -14.89
N PRO A 107 2.19 -3.20 -14.03
CA PRO A 107 2.80 -2.92 -12.73
C PRO A 107 4.22 -2.37 -12.82
N ALA A 108 4.97 -2.57 -13.91
CA ALA A 108 6.38 -2.16 -13.97
C ALA A 108 6.57 -0.63 -13.92
N PRO A 109 5.84 0.20 -14.70
CA PRO A 109 5.87 1.66 -14.52
C PRO A 109 5.35 2.12 -13.16
N VAL A 110 4.38 1.40 -12.58
CA VAL A 110 3.84 1.71 -11.25
C VAL A 110 4.91 1.49 -10.18
N ARG A 111 5.67 0.39 -10.28
CA ARG A 111 6.79 0.07 -9.38
C ARG A 111 7.88 1.13 -9.45
N ALA A 112 8.31 1.51 -10.65
CA ALA A 112 9.35 2.53 -10.82
C ALA A 112 8.95 3.86 -10.12
N ALA A 113 7.70 4.31 -10.33
CA ALA A 113 7.21 5.53 -9.68
C ALA A 113 7.09 5.40 -8.14
N PHE A 114 6.73 4.21 -7.65
CA PHE A 114 6.71 3.90 -6.23
C PHE A 114 8.12 3.96 -5.63
N GLU A 115 9.10 3.27 -6.24
CA GLU A 115 10.50 3.22 -5.81
C GLU A 115 11.09 4.63 -5.76
N ASP A 116 10.84 5.46 -6.77
CA ASP A 116 11.27 6.87 -6.80
C ASP A 116 10.69 7.67 -5.62
N THR A 117 9.40 7.51 -5.34
CA THR A 117 8.71 8.23 -4.26
C THR A 117 9.26 7.82 -2.89
N VAL A 118 9.46 6.52 -2.68
CA VAL A 118 10.03 5.97 -1.45
C VAL A 118 11.46 6.44 -1.26
N ALA A 119 12.31 6.31 -2.29
CA ALA A 119 13.71 6.70 -2.22
C ALA A 119 13.88 8.19 -1.87
N GLN A 120 13.11 9.08 -2.50
CA GLN A 120 13.13 10.51 -2.18
C GLN A 120 12.72 10.79 -0.73
N THR A 121 11.67 10.13 -0.25
CA THR A 121 11.15 10.35 1.10
C THR A 121 12.11 9.79 2.16
N PHE A 122 12.69 8.61 1.90
CA PHE A 122 13.63 7.95 2.81
C PHE A 122 14.94 8.72 2.92
N ALA A 123 15.43 9.30 1.82
CA ALA A 123 16.59 10.19 1.83
C ALA A 123 16.36 11.42 2.74
N MET A 124 15.18 12.04 2.67
CA MET A 124 14.81 13.15 3.56
C MET A 124 14.59 12.72 5.01
N ALA A 125 14.13 11.48 5.22
CA ALA A 125 13.86 10.92 6.54
C ALA A 125 15.09 10.29 7.20
N THR A 126 16.27 10.33 6.57
CA THR A 126 17.49 9.63 7.02
C THR A 126 17.30 8.10 7.23
N MET A 127 16.32 7.52 6.53
CA MET A 127 16.05 6.09 6.57
C MET A 127 17.01 5.30 5.68
N PRO A 128 17.28 4.01 5.98
CA PRO A 128 18.13 3.17 5.12
C PRO A 128 17.52 3.04 3.72
N PRO A 129 18.36 2.84 2.67
CA PRO A 129 17.87 2.54 1.34
C PRO A 129 16.94 1.32 1.35
N PHE A 130 15.88 1.40 0.56
CA PHE A 130 14.88 0.34 0.44
C PHE A 130 14.76 -0.10 -1.02
N GLU A 131 14.76 -1.41 -1.21
CA GLU A 131 14.55 -2.05 -2.51
C GLU A 131 13.39 -3.03 -2.43
N VAL A 132 12.52 -3.03 -3.44
CA VAL A 132 11.39 -3.95 -3.52
C VAL A 132 11.88 -5.35 -3.85
N GLN A 133 11.59 -6.31 -2.96
CA GLN A 133 11.87 -7.73 -3.21
C GLN A 133 10.60 -8.39 -3.77
N LEU A 134 10.68 -8.89 -5.01
CA LEU A 134 9.56 -9.52 -5.71
C LEU A 134 9.43 -11.03 -5.47
N ASP A 135 10.51 -11.66 -5.02
CA ASP A 135 10.62 -13.11 -4.82
C ASP A 135 10.30 -13.56 -3.39
N GLN A 136 10.11 -12.61 -2.47
CA GLN A 136 9.62 -12.89 -1.13
C GLN A 136 8.15 -13.25 -1.16
N ARG A 137 7.86 -14.53 -1.33
CA ARG A 137 6.52 -15.06 -1.13
C ARG A 137 6.19 -14.99 0.36
N TRP A 138 5.38 -14.02 0.75
CA TRP A 138 4.74 -13.98 2.07
C TRP A 138 3.98 -15.28 2.39
N GLN A 139 3.69 -16.11 1.38
CA GLN A 139 3.10 -17.45 1.49
C GLN A 139 3.98 -18.44 2.28
N GLU A 140 5.29 -18.17 2.40
CA GLU A 140 6.21 -18.94 3.25
C GLU A 140 6.14 -18.51 4.72
N TRP A 141 5.48 -17.38 5.01
CA TRP A 141 5.18 -16.94 6.36
C TRP A 141 3.84 -17.55 6.81
N PRO A 142 3.67 -17.87 8.11
CA PRO A 142 2.40 -18.40 8.60
C PRO A 142 1.26 -17.47 8.15
N PRO A 143 0.17 -18.01 7.57
CA PRO A 143 -0.92 -17.17 7.08
C PRO A 143 -1.36 -16.24 8.20
N TYR A 144 -1.19 -14.94 7.99
CA TYR A 144 -1.55 -13.94 8.97
C TYR A 144 -3.07 -14.01 9.17
N ARG A 145 -3.49 -14.48 10.35
CA ARG A 145 -4.91 -14.72 10.67
C ARG A 145 -5.68 -13.45 11.02
N GLY A 146 -5.12 -12.26 10.83
CA GLY A 146 -5.76 -11.02 11.24
C GLY A 146 -6.98 -10.65 10.41
N LEU A 147 -7.02 -11.00 9.12
CA LEU A 147 -8.19 -10.73 8.29
C LEU A 147 -9.45 -11.41 8.84
N GLY A 148 -9.33 -12.62 9.38
CA GLY A 148 -10.47 -13.31 9.99
C GLY A 148 -11.09 -12.54 11.16
N HIS A 149 -10.24 -11.92 12.00
CA HIS A 149 -10.71 -11.09 13.11
C HIS A 149 -11.33 -9.78 12.63
N LEU A 150 -10.67 -9.08 11.68
CA LEU A 150 -11.20 -7.87 11.06
C LEU A 150 -12.58 -8.11 10.42
N LEU A 151 -12.74 -9.21 9.69
CA LEU A 151 -14.02 -9.57 9.06
C LEU A 151 -15.08 -9.92 10.11
N ALA A 152 -14.72 -10.58 11.21
CA ALA A 152 -15.66 -10.90 12.27
C ALA A 152 -16.28 -9.62 12.88
N GLU A 153 -15.46 -8.61 13.15
CA GLU A 153 -15.93 -7.31 13.66
C GLU A 153 -16.70 -6.53 12.59
N MET A 154 -16.12 -6.35 11.39
CA MET A 154 -16.72 -5.57 10.30
C MET A 154 -18.08 -6.11 9.88
N GLN A 155 -18.27 -7.43 9.89
CA GLN A 155 -19.46 -8.08 9.37
C GLN A 155 -20.52 -8.38 10.45
N GLN A 156 -20.26 -8.05 11.71
CA GLN A 156 -21.14 -8.43 12.83
C GLN A 156 -22.61 -8.06 12.57
N MET A 157 -22.87 -6.79 12.22
CA MET A 157 -24.23 -6.29 11.98
C MET A 157 -24.92 -6.98 10.80
N GLN A 158 -24.19 -7.19 9.70
CA GLN A 158 -24.73 -7.80 8.49
C GLN A 158 -24.99 -9.31 8.67
N ARG A 159 -24.18 -10.00 9.48
CA ARG A 159 -24.38 -11.42 9.81
C ARG A 159 -25.53 -11.61 10.80
N ALA A 160 -25.69 -10.71 11.77
CA ALA A 160 -26.77 -10.78 12.74
C ALA A 160 -28.14 -10.42 12.12
N TYR A 161 -28.16 -9.49 11.15
CA TYR A 161 -29.40 -8.98 10.56
C TYR A 161 -29.33 -8.96 9.02
N PRO A 162 -29.29 -10.14 8.36
CA PRO A 162 -29.12 -10.22 6.92
C PRO A 162 -30.35 -9.67 6.17
N GLY A 163 -30.10 -8.98 5.05
CA GLY A 163 -31.14 -8.50 4.14
C GLY A 163 -31.84 -7.19 4.55
N LEU A 164 -31.42 -6.56 5.66
CA LEU A 164 -31.90 -5.24 6.04
C LEU A 164 -31.28 -4.13 5.20
N LYS A 165 -31.97 -2.99 5.13
CA LYS A 165 -31.51 -1.78 4.44
C LYS A 165 -30.99 -0.76 5.46
N TRP A 166 -29.83 -0.18 5.18
CA TRP A 166 -29.14 0.84 5.98
C TRP A 166 -28.69 1.98 5.08
#